data_AF-A0A950NG40-F1
#
_entry.id   AF-A0A950NG40-F1
#
_cell.length_a   1.000
_cell.length_b   1.000
_cell.length_c   1.000
_cell.angle_alpha   90.00
_cell.angle_beta   90.00
_cell.angle_gamma   90.00
#
_symmetry.space_group_name_H-M   'P 1'
#
loop_
_entity.id
_entity.type
_entity.pdbx_description
1 polymer ?
#
loop_
_entity_poly.entity_id
_entity_poly.type
_entity_poly.pdbx_seq_one_letter_code
_entity_poly.pdbx_strand_id
1 'polypeptide(L)'
;MKKLLILLISLTFVCTLKASDIIGDLVIKGLPVKVLSSGESYKVFEQYPWEGRASKYGPKGNRLHSDYGVGVGRNIFRSLHLRHGDWIHIPGIGWRQINEFCSKTNGIEFFASHRDEYKSQHPRVTIDMVVFALPSPMQ
;
A
#
# COMPACT_ATOMS: atom_id res chain seq x y z
N MET A 1 -4.03 36.24 -28.08
CA MET A 1 -3.58 35.77 -26.75
C MET A 1 -4.67 35.09 -25.92
N LYS A 2 -5.92 35.61 -25.85
CA LYS A 2 -7.02 34.97 -25.08
C LYS A 2 -7.35 33.52 -25.49
N LYS A 3 -7.32 33.19 -26.79
CA LYS A 3 -7.64 31.84 -27.29
C LYS A 3 -6.60 30.78 -26.90
N LEU A 4 -5.33 31.16 -26.77
CA LEU A 4 -4.24 30.24 -26.38
C LEU A 4 -4.31 29.91 -24.88
N LEU A 5 -4.67 30.90 -24.05
CA LEU A 5 -4.86 30.72 -22.62
C LEU A 5 -6.04 29.79 -22.30
N ILE A 6 -7.16 29.92 -23.04
CA ILE A 6 -8.31 29.02 -22.90
C ILE A 6 -7.90 27.59 -23.28
N LEU A 7 -7.15 27.41 -24.37
CA LEU A 7 -6.67 26.09 -24.78
C LEU A 7 -5.74 25.46 -23.73
N LEU A 8 -4.83 26.23 -23.13
CA LEU A 8 -3.95 25.74 -22.06
C LEU A 8 -4.75 25.34 -20.81
N ILE A 9 -5.72 26.17 -20.39
CA ILE A 9 -6.58 25.86 -19.25
C ILE A 9 -7.39 24.59 -19.51
N SER A 10 -7.98 24.46 -20.70
CA SER A 10 -8.72 23.26 -21.10
C SER A 10 -7.82 22.03 -21.13
N LEU A 11 -6.59 22.14 -21.64
CA LEU A 11 -5.66 21.00 -21.71
C LEU A 11 -5.20 20.58 -20.31
N THR A 12 -4.88 21.53 -19.43
CA THR A 12 -4.54 21.23 -18.04
C THR A 12 -5.70 20.60 -17.29
N PHE A 13 -6.94 21.06 -17.53
CA PHE A 13 -8.15 20.52 -16.93
C PHE A 13 -8.46 19.09 -17.42
N VAL A 14 -8.27 18.82 -18.71
CA VAL A 14 -8.42 17.47 -19.28
C VAL A 14 -7.32 16.52 -18.80
N CYS A 15 -6.09 17.01 -18.60
CA CYS A 15 -4.99 16.23 -18.04
C CYS A 15 -5.18 15.90 -16.55
N THR A 16 -5.71 16.83 -15.73
CA THR A 16 -6.06 16.55 -14.34
C THR A 16 -7.26 15.62 -14.23
N LEU A 17 -8.26 15.76 -15.11
CA LEU A 17 -9.40 14.83 -15.17
C LEU A 17 -8.95 13.41 -15.53
N LYS A 18 -8.07 13.24 -16.52
CA LYS A 18 -7.54 11.89 -16.85
C LYS A 18 -6.70 11.27 -15.72
N ALA A 19 -6.00 12.07 -14.91
CA ALA A 19 -5.29 11.56 -13.75
C ALA A 19 -6.25 11.17 -12.61
N SER A 20 -7.33 11.93 -12.40
CA SER A 20 -8.35 11.61 -11.39
C SER A 20 -9.26 10.45 -11.79
N ASP A 21 -9.54 10.29 -13.07
CA ASP A 21 -10.45 9.25 -13.57
C ASP A 21 -9.78 7.86 -13.57
N ILE A 22 -8.45 7.78 -13.71
CA ILE A 22 -7.68 6.52 -13.52
C ILE A 22 -7.56 6.16 -12.03
N ILE A 23 -7.43 7.15 -11.14
CA ILE A 23 -7.48 6.95 -9.68
C ILE A 23 -8.91 6.55 -9.24
N GLY A 24 -9.93 6.95 -10.02
CA GLY A 24 -11.34 6.82 -9.72
C GLY A 24 -12.04 5.53 -10.18
N ASP A 25 -11.48 4.73 -11.09
CA ASP A 25 -12.18 3.56 -11.71
C ASP A 25 -11.87 2.18 -11.08
N LEU A 26 -11.00 2.11 -10.07
CA LEU A 26 -10.80 0.92 -9.23
C LEU A 26 -11.03 1.24 -7.74
N VAL A 27 -12.06 2.02 -7.38
CA VAL A 27 -13.37 1.46 -7.04
C VAL A 27 -13.25 0.08 -6.38
N ILE A 28 -12.76 0.03 -5.15
CA ILE A 28 -13.43 -0.83 -4.17
C ILE A 28 -14.70 -0.07 -3.77
N LYS A 29 -15.77 -0.25 -4.57
CA LYS A 29 -17.07 0.44 -4.46
C LYS A 29 -17.59 0.35 -3.01
N GLY A 30 -17.44 1.42 -2.23
CA GLY A 30 -18.00 1.55 -0.87
C GLY A 30 -17.02 1.64 0.31
N LEU A 31 -15.69 1.56 0.10
CA LEU A 31 -14.73 1.75 1.20
C LEU A 31 -14.29 3.23 1.32
N PRO A 32 -14.12 3.77 2.54
CA PRO A 32 -13.50 5.08 2.73
C PRO A 32 -12.02 5.01 2.33
N VAL A 33 -11.72 5.53 1.13
CA VAL A 33 -10.35 5.70 0.65
C VAL A 33 -9.80 7.02 1.21
N LYS A 34 -8.62 6.99 1.83
CA LYS A 34 -7.88 8.21 2.18
C LYS A 34 -6.57 8.21 1.42
N VAL A 35 -6.43 9.14 0.49
CA VAL A 35 -5.14 9.36 -0.16
C VAL A 35 -4.18 9.94 0.87
N LEU A 36 -3.36 9.06 1.45
CA LEU A 36 -2.23 9.40 2.30
C LEU A 36 -0.98 9.03 1.52
N SER A 37 -0.36 10.03 0.90
CA SER A 37 1.01 9.88 0.43
C SER A 37 1.92 10.31 1.57
N SER A 38 2.77 9.40 2.07
CA SER A 38 3.79 9.83 3.03
C SER A 38 4.92 10.59 2.34
N GLY A 39 5.13 10.36 1.03
CA GLY A 39 6.33 10.79 0.31
C GLY A 39 7.64 10.20 0.84
N GLU A 40 7.59 9.53 2.00
CA GLU A 40 8.73 8.91 2.66
C GLU A 40 9.05 7.57 2.03
N SER A 41 10.35 7.31 1.93
CA SER A 41 10.87 6.04 1.46
C SER A 41 11.18 5.14 2.65
N TYR A 42 10.61 3.94 2.69
CA TYR A 42 10.79 2.94 3.74
C TYR A 42 11.67 1.78 3.26
N LYS A 43 12.51 1.24 4.15
CA LYS A 43 13.38 0.10 3.81
C LYS A 43 12.57 -1.18 3.71
N VAL A 44 12.85 -1.98 2.67
CA VAL A 44 12.22 -3.27 2.45
C VAL A 44 12.94 -4.38 3.20
N PHE A 45 12.14 -5.23 3.82
CA PHE A 45 12.53 -6.48 4.45
C PHE A 45 11.73 -7.62 3.82
N GLU A 46 12.23 -8.82 4.02
CA GLU A 46 11.61 -10.04 3.51
C GLU A 46 11.57 -11.03 4.65
N GLN A 47 10.49 -11.77 4.68
CA GLN A 47 10.26 -12.87 5.57
C GLN A 47 10.02 -14.11 4.72
N TYR A 48 10.64 -15.23 5.11
CA TYR A 48 10.61 -16.43 4.29
C TYR A 48 9.84 -17.58 4.97
N PRO A 49 9.25 -18.51 4.18
CA PRO A 49 8.48 -19.63 4.73
C PRO A 49 9.27 -20.59 5.64
N TRP A 50 10.61 -20.58 5.59
CA TRP A 50 11.50 -21.45 6.37
C TRP A 50 12.08 -20.79 7.63
N GLU A 51 11.74 -19.54 7.94
CA GLU A 51 12.31 -18.83 9.11
C GLU A 51 11.65 -19.21 10.45
N GLY A 52 10.65 -20.10 10.46
CA GLY A 52 10.06 -20.67 11.67
C GLY A 52 9.34 -19.68 12.60
N ARG A 53 9.29 -18.39 12.24
CA ARG A 53 8.41 -17.39 12.85
C ARG A 53 6.96 -17.70 12.44
N ALA A 54 5.98 -17.22 13.19
CA ALA A 54 4.54 -17.51 13.04
C ALA A 54 3.90 -17.10 11.68
N SER A 55 4.71 -16.84 10.66
CA SER A 55 4.50 -16.05 9.46
C SER A 55 3.81 -16.74 8.29
N LYS A 56 3.08 -17.84 8.55
CA LYS A 56 2.12 -18.35 7.56
C LYS A 56 0.73 -17.74 7.74
N TYR A 57 0.53 -16.96 8.81
CA TYR A 57 -0.78 -16.51 9.24
C TYR A 57 -0.77 -15.01 9.57
N GLY A 58 -1.64 -14.25 8.93
CA GLY A 58 -2.13 -12.96 9.44
C GLY A 58 -3.06 -13.18 10.66
N PRO A 59 -3.99 -12.27 10.98
CA PRO A 59 -4.92 -12.45 12.09
C PRO A 59 -5.56 -13.85 12.04
N LYS A 60 -5.65 -14.49 13.23
CA LYS A 60 -5.95 -15.91 13.47
C LYS A 60 -6.63 -16.63 12.29
N GLY A 61 -5.84 -17.33 11.47
CA GLY A 61 -6.32 -18.24 10.42
C GLY A 61 -6.13 -17.77 8.97
N ASN A 62 -5.72 -16.52 8.72
CA ASN A 62 -5.54 -16.03 7.34
C ASN A 62 -4.16 -16.35 6.76
N ARG A 63 -4.10 -17.22 5.75
CA ARG A 63 -2.83 -17.59 5.09
C ARG A 63 -2.28 -16.42 4.26
N LEU A 64 -1.04 -16.01 4.52
CA LEU A 64 -0.34 -15.01 3.68
C LEU A 64 0.04 -15.68 2.35
N HIS A 65 -0.58 -15.28 1.24
CA HIS A 65 0.04 -15.49 -0.07
C HIS A 65 1.06 -14.37 -0.28
N SER A 66 2.13 -14.65 -1.04
CA SER A 66 3.16 -13.67 -1.44
C SER A 66 2.59 -12.37 -2.01
N ASP A 67 1.38 -12.45 -2.58
CA ASP A 67 0.86 -11.40 -3.44
C ASP A 67 -0.08 -10.44 -2.69
N TYR A 68 -0.48 -10.77 -1.45
CA TYR A 68 -1.56 -10.04 -0.76
C TYR A 68 -1.14 -9.38 0.55
N GLY A 69 -0.24 -9.98 1.32
CA GLY A 69 0.07 -9.53 2.67
C GLY A 69 1.29 -8.62 2.78
N VAL A 70 1.27 -7.70 3.74
CA VAL A 70 2.46 -6.91 4.11
C VAL A 70 2.52 -6.61 5.60
N GLY A 71 3.72 -6.75 6.17
CA GLY A 71 4.07 -6.30 7.49
C GLY A 71 4.49 -4.83 7.48
N VAL A 72 3.86 -4.01 8.31
CA VAL A 72 4.19 -2.57 8.41
C VAL A 72 4.83 -2.26 9.77
N GLY A 73 5.93 -1.50 9.76
CA GLY A 73 6.63 -1.11 10.98
C GLY A 73 5.77 -0.24 11.88
N ARG A 74 5.88 -0.45 13.20
CA ARG A 74 5.05 0.24 14.21
C ARG A 74 5.07 1.76 14.11
N ASN A 75 6.18 2.37 13.71
CA ASN A 75 6.27 3.83 13.57
C ASN A 75 5.51 4.31 12.34
N ILE A 76 5.63 3.59 11.22
CA ILE A 76 4.86 3.87 9.99
C ILE A 76 3.38 3.75 10.30
N PHE A 77 2.99 2.65 10.94
CA PHE A 77 1.61 2.36 11.36
C PHE A 77 1.01 3.50 12.20
N ARG A 78 1.77 4.04 13.16
CA ARG A 78 1.35 5.18 13.98
C ARG A 78 1.29 6.49 13.18
N SER A 79 2.34 6.80 12.41
CA SER A 79 2.44 8.06 11.66
C SER A 79 1.31 8.21 10.63
N LEU A 80 0.98 7.12 9.95
CA LEU A 80 -0.05 7.09 8.91
C LEU A 80 -1.43 6.68 9.45
N HIS A 81 -1.55 6.48 10.78
CA HIS A 81 -2.79 6.08 11.45
C HIS A 81 -3.43 4.83 10.84
N LEU A 82 -2.58 3.85 10.50
CA LEU A 82 -2.97 2.60 9.87
C LEU A 82 -3.56 1.62 10.89
N ARG A 83 -4.26 0.61 10.37
CA ARG A 83 -4.83 -0.52 11.12
C ARG A 83 -4.56 -1.80 10.36
N HIS A 84 -4.57 -2.93 11.07
CA HIS A 84 -4.64 -4.22 10.38
C HIS A 84 -5.95 -4.32 9.60
N GLY A 85 -5.87 -4.87 8.40
CA GLY A 85 -6.96 -4.94 7.43
C GLY A 85 -6.94 -3.80 6.41
N ASP A 86 -6.31 -2.66 6.72
CA ASP A 86 -6.17 -1.57 5.75
C ASP A 86 -5.29 -2.00 4.57
N TRP A 87 -5.54 -1.41 3.41
CA TRP A 87 -4.79 -1.66 2.19
C TRP A 87 -3.89 -0.47 1.89
N ILE A 88 -2.65 -0.74 1.51
CA ILE A 88 -1.69 0.26 1.08
C ILE A 88 -1.29 0.01 -0.37
N HIS A 89 -1.17 1.08 -1.15
CA HIS A 89 -0.59 0.99 -2.47
C HIS A 89 0.90 1.31 -2.39
N ILE A 90 1.69 0.48 -3.08
CA ILE A 90 3.13 0.62 -3.17
C ILE A 90 3.50 0.69 -4.65
N PRO A 91 3.94 1.85 -5.16
CA PRO A 91 4.33 2.00 -6.57
C PRO A 91 5.35 0.94 -7.01
N GLY A 92 5.09 0.32 -8.16
CA GLY A 92 5.93 -0.76 -8.71
C GLY A 92 5.66 -2.16 -8.15
N ILE A 93 4.89 -2.29 -7.05
CA ILE A 93 4.54 -3.57 -6.41
C ILE A 93 3.01 -3.81 -6.44
N GLY A 94 2.22 -2.75 -6.27
CA GLY A 94 0.76 -2.77 -6.25
C GLY A 94 0.16 -2.71 -4.85
N TRP A 95 -1.10 -3.10 -4.74
CA TRP A 95 -1.86 -3.08 -3.48
C TRP A 95 -1.48 -4.25 -2.57
N ARG A 96 -1.37 -3.98 -1.26
CA ARG A 96 -1.14 -4.98 -0.21
C ARG A 96 -1.99 -4.69 1.02
N GLN A 97 -2.51 -5.73 1.65
CA GLN A 97 -3.25 -5.63 2.90
C GLN A 97 -2.29 -5.72 4.09
N ILE A 98 -2.39 -4.77 5.02
CA ILE A 98 -1.65 -4.81 6.27
C ILE A 98 -2.23 -5.88 7.17
N ASN A 99 -1.48 -6.92 7.48
CA ASN A 99 -1.98 -8.06 8.26
C ASN A 99 -1.05 -8.46 9.41
N GLU A 100 0.16 -7.91 9.44
CA GLU A 100 1.07 -8.09 10.56
C GLU A 100 1.92 -6.84 10.80
N PHE A 101 2.68 -6.86 11.89
CA PHE A 101 3.72 -5.86 12.11
C PHE A 101 5.03 -6.36 11.51
N CYS A 102 5.72 -5.47 10.80
CA CYS A 102 7.09 -5.69 10.39
C CYS A 102 7.96 -5.95 11.63
N SER A 103 8.89 -6.90 11.52
CA SER A 103 9.91 -7.16 12.55
C SER A 103 10.79 -5.94 12.86
N LYS A 104 10.79 -4.93 11.97
CA LYS A 104 11.51 -3.65 12.10
C LYS A 104 10.53 -2.49 12.28
N THR A 105 10.82 -1.59 13.21
CA THR A 105 9.94 -0.47 13.59
C THR A 105 9.66 0.53 12.46
N ASN A 106 10.60 0.73 11.54
CA ASN A 106 10.53 1.66 10.40
C ASN A 106 10.63 0.93 9.04
N GLY A 107 10.20 -0.34 8.97
CA GLY A 107 10.32 -1.16 7.76
C GLY A 107 8.99 -1.57 7.17
N ILE A 108 9.04 -1.99 5.91
CA ILE A 108 7.98 -2.74 5.23
C ILE A 108 8.52 -4.13 4.98
N GLU A 109 7.81 -5.17 5.42
CA GLU A 109 8.24 -6.57 5.33
C GLU A 109 7.26 -7.34 4.45
N PHE A 110 7.77 -7.95 3.38
CA PHE A 110 6.99 -8.78 2.47
C PHE A 110 7.25 -10.26 2.76
N PHE A 111 6.23 -11.08 2.60
CA PHE A 111 6.45 -12.51 2.46
C PHE A 111 7.09 -12.79 1.10
N ALA A 112 8.27 -13.43 1.12
CA ALA A 112 9.03 -13.78 -0.07
C ALA A 112 9.16 -15.31 -0.18
N SER A 113 8.95 -15.83 -1.38
CA SER A 113 9.07 -17.24 -1.72
C SER A 113 10.53 -17.68 -1.92
N HIS A 114 11.39 -16.74 -2.34
CA HIS A 114 12.84 -16.93 -2.46
C HIS A 114 13.60 -15.72 -1.93
N ARG A 115 14.92 -15.85 -1.76
CA ARG A 115 15.77 -14.75 -1.29
C ARG A 115 15.78 -13.61 -2.30
N ASP A 116 15.77 -12.38 -1.78
CA ASP A 116 15.91 -11.11 -2.50
C ASP A 116 14.84 -10.85 -3.58
N GLU A 117 13.68 -11.52 -3.48
CA GLU A 117 12.53 -11.36 -4.37
C GLU A 117 12.08 -9.89 -4.50
N TYR A 118 12.02 -9.18 -3.37
CA TYR A 118 11.64 -7.78 -3.30
C TYR A 118 12.84 -6.86 -3.07
N LYS A 119 13.81 -7.26 -2.25
CA LYS A 119 14.95 -6.39 -1.90
C LYS A 119 15.84 -6.06 -3.09
N SER A 120 15.98 -6.97 -4.06
CA SER A 120 16.83 -6.76 -5.23
C SER A 120 16.27 -5.67 -6.15
N GLN A 121 14.96 -5.67 -6.37
CA GLN A 121 14.28 -4.74 -7.28
C GLN A 121 13.77 -3.49 -6.56
N HIS A 122 13.40 -3.62 -5.29
CA HIS A 122 12.78 -2.60 -4.46
C HIS A 122 13.44 -2.54 -3.07
N PRO A 123 14.73 -2.14 -2.96
CA PRO A 123 15.40 -2.05 -1.66
C PRO A 123 14.72 -1.05 -0.71
N ARG A 124 13.96 -0.11 -1.28
CA ARG A 124 13.09 0.83 -0.57
C ARG A 124 11.81 1.06 -1.36
N VAL A 125 10.74 1.39 -0.65
CA VAL A 125 9.39 1.61 -1.22
C VAL A 125 8.74 2.85 -0.61
N THR A 126 7.79 3.45 -1.31
CA THR A 126 6.91 4.50 -0.78
C THR A 126 5.49 3.95 -0.60
N ILE A 127 4.69 4.62 0.22
CA ILE A 127 3.24 4.41 0.30
C ILE A 127 2.58 5.69 -0.23
N ASP A 128 1.86 5.59 -1.34
CA ASP A 128 1.22 6.72 -1.99
C ASP A 128 -0.30 6.77 -1.75
N MET A 129 -0.94 5.63 -1.43
CA MET A 129 -2.36 5.55 -1.14
C MET A 129 -2.69 4.55 -0.04
N VAL A 130 -3.78 4.81 0.70
CA VAL A 130 -4.31 3.94 1.75
C VAL A 130 -5.83 3.81 1.61
N VAL A 131 -6.34 2.57 1.67
CA VAL A 131 -7.78 2.28 1.77
C VAL A 131 -8.04 1.64 3.12
N PHE A 132 -8.91 2.27 3.91
CA PHE A 132 -9.26 1.74 5.22
C PHE A 132 -10.22 0.58 5.07
N ALA A 133 -9.93 -0.55 5.72
CA ALA A 133 -10.93 -1.60 5.84
C ALA A 133 -12.13 -1.05 6.61
N LEU A 134 -13.35 -1.30 6.11
CA LEU A 134 -14.54 -1.01 6.87
C LEU A 134 -14.49 -1.78 8.21
N PRO A 135 -14.95 -1.19 9.31
CA PRO A 135 -15.18 -1.96 10.52
C PRO A 135 -16.10 -3.13 10.15
N SER A 136 -15.65 -4.35 10.46
CA SER A 136 -16.51 -5.52 10.30
C SER A 136 -17.81 -5.24 11.07
N PRO A 137 -19.00 -5.42 10.48
CA PRO A 137 -20.23 -5.31 11.26
C PRO A 137 -20.09 -6.27 12.43
N MET A 138 -20.26 -5.74 13.65
CA MET A 138 -20.25 -6.57 14.85
C MET A 138 -21.31 -7.66 14.66
N GLN A 139 -20.87 -8.92 14.65
CA GLN A 139 -21.75 -10.08 14.72
C GLN A 139 -22.32 -10.22 16.14
#